data_AF-A0A0B7MYZ1-F1
#
_entry.id   AF-A0A0B7MYZ1-F1
#
_cell.length_a   1.000
_cell.length_b   1.000
_cell.length_c   1.000
_cell.angle_alpha   90.00
_cell.angle_beta   90.00
_cell.angle_gamma   90.00
#
_symmetry.space_group_name_H-M   'P 1'
#
loop_
_entity.id
_entity.type
_entity.pdbx_description
1 polymer ?
#
loop_
_entity_poly.entity_id
_entity_poly.type
_entity_poly.pdbx_seq_one_letter_code
_entity_poly.pdbx_strand_id
1 'polypeptide(L)'
;MAIDFCTNVANYDYGLYYYFYQDGTFEYEVKATGELNTHVSAEDEGANGMGTIVAPQINARYHQHFFTMRIDPMIDGQQNSVQQVDTYSLPYPTGHPKNPFDSGKIVNQDRLHPYAKTPVGWKISSGQTAPFYA
;
A
#
# COMPACT_ATOMS: atom_id res chain seq x y z
N MET A 1 -7.63 -4.93 18.87
CA MET A 1 -8.98 -4.35 18.73
C MET A 1 -9.30 -4.23 17.25
N ALA A 2 -10.54 -4.51 16.84
CA ALA A 2 -11.01 -4.30 15.48
C ALA A 2 -12.22 -3.35 15.51
N ILE A 3 -12.26 -2.42 14.56
CA ILE A 3 -13.43 -1.60 14.25
C ILE A 3 -13.72 -1.82 12.77
N ASP A 4 -14.95 -2.19 12.43
CA ASP A 4 -15.32 -2.49 11.06
C ASP A 4 -16.73 -2.03 10.70
N PHE A 5 -16.94 -1.84 9.41
CA PHE A 5 -18.27 -1.70 8.82
C PHE A 5 -18.29 -2.26 7.41
N CYS A 6 -19.46 -2.69 6.97
CA CYS A 6 -19.70 -3.13 5.60
C CYS A 6 -20.65 -2.16 4.90
N THR A 7 -20.37 -1.86 3.63
CA THR A 7 -21.22 -1.02 2.79
C THR A 7 -21.48 -1.69 1.45
N ASN A 8 -22.74 -1.65 1.01
CA ASN A 8 -23.13 -2.09 -0.32
C ASN A 8 -23.12 -0.89 -1.28
N VAL A 9 -22.55 -1.06 -2.46
CA VAL A 9 -22.58 -0.11 -3.57
C VAL A 9 -23.06 -0.86 -4.80
N ALA A 10 -24.39 -0.90 -4.95
CA ALA A 10 -25.08 -1.63 -6.00
C ALA A 10 -24.70 -3.12 -6.02
N ASN A 11 -23.91 -3.56 -6.98
CA ASN A 11 -23.52 -4.96 -7.12
C ASN A 11 -22.35 -5.37 -6.22
N TYR A 12 -21.59 -4.43 -5.64
CA TYR A 12 -20.44 -4.73 -4.80
C TYR A 12 -20.70 -4.48 -3.32
N ASP A 13 -20.03 -5.26 -2.47
CA ASP A 13 -19.98 -5.08 -1.03
C ASP A 13 -18.53 -4.87 -0.59
N TYR A 14 -18.29 -3.88 0.26
CA TYR A 14 -16.97 -3.57 0.81
C TYR A 14 -17.00 -3.62 2.33
N GLY A 15 -16.18 -4.50 2.89
CA GLY A 15 -15.85 -4.49 4.33
C GLY A 15 -14.58 -3.67 4.56
N LEU A 16 -14.66 -2.66 5.43
CA LEU A 16 -13.55 -1.80 5.80
C LEU A 16 -13.17 -2.11 7.25
N TYR A 17 -11.95 -2.58 7.47
CA TYR A 17 -11.46 -3.06 8.76
C TYR A 17 -10.28 -2.22 9.25
N TYR A 18 -10.36 -1.79 10.51
CA TYR A 18 -9.33 -1.04 11.21
C TYR A 18 -8.84 -1.88 12.40
N TYR A 19 -7.60 -2.38 12.31
CA TYR A 19 -7.00 -3.21 13.35
C TYR A 19 -5.99 -2.42 14.18
N PHE A 20 -6.05 -2.60 15.49
CA PHE A 20 -5.11 -2.05 16.46
C PHE A 20 -4.51 -3.20 17.27
N TYR A 21 -3.21 -3.39 17.17
CA TYR A 21 -2.46 -4.47 17.81
C TYR A 21 -1.78 -4.00 19.11
N GLN A 22 -1.39 -4.95 19.97
CA GLN A 22 -0.81 -4.65 21.28
C GLN A 22 0.61 -4.08 21.23
N ASP A 23 1.29 -4.22 20.09
CA ASP A 23 2.61 -3.64 19.81
C ASP A 23 2.53 -2.19 19.31
N GLY A 24 1.32 -1.63 19.19
CA GLY A 24 1.07 -0.29 18.65
C GLY A 24 0.90 -0.24 17.14
N THR A 25 0.95 -1.38 16.45
CA THR A 25 0.71 -1.44 15.00
C THR A 25 -0.75 -1.12 14.69
N PHE A 26 -0.94 -0.29 13.67
CA PHE A 26 -2.23 -0.02 13.05
C PHE A 26 -2.26 -0.59 11.63
N GLU A 27 -3.34 -1.27 11.26
CA GLU A 27 -3.54 -1.84 9.93
C GLU A 27 -4.95 -1.51 9.41
N TYR A 28 -5.02 -1.22 8.10
CA TYR A 28 -6.27 -0.99 7.39
C TYR A 28 -6.41 -2.02 6.26
N GLU A 29 -7.50 -2.76 6.26
CA GLU A 29 -7.79 -3.82 5.28
C GLU A 29 -9.15 -3.55 4.62
N VAL A 30 -9.20 -3.68 3.28
CA VAL A 30 -10.45 -3.67 2.53
C VAL A 30 -10.71 -5.05 1.96
N LYS A 31 -11.89 -5.60 2.23
CA LYS A 31 -12.38 -6.83 1.61
C LYS A 31 -13.46 -6.48 0.61
N ALA A 32 -13.18 -6.68 -0.68
CA ALA A 32 -14.13 -6.51 -1.76
C ALA A 32 -14.82 -7.84 -2.07
N THR A 33 -16.15 -7.86 -2.04
CA THR A 33 -16.99 -9.01 -2.35
C THR A 33 -18.30 -8.55 -3.00
N GLY A 34 -19.31 -9.41 -3.07
CA GLY A 34 -20.56 -9.17 -3.79
C GLY A 34 -20.53 -9.79 -5.19
N GLU A 35 -21.26 -9.19 -6.11
CA GLU A 35 -21.46 -9.65 -7.48
C GLU A 35 -20.67 -8.82 -8.49
N LEU A 36 -20.22 -9.47 -9.57
CA LEU A 36 -19.51 -8.78 -10.64
C LEU A 36 -20.42 -7.78 -11.35
N ASN A 37 -19.87 -6.62 -11.71
CA ASN A 37 -20.53 -5.77 -12.71
C ASN A 37 -20.46 -6.48 -14.07
N THR A 38 -21.61 -6.68 -14.69
CA THR A 38 -21.74 -7.50 -15.89
C THR A 38 -22.42 -6.74 -17.02
N HIS A 39 -22.03 -7.10 -18.23
CA HIS A 39 -22.62 -6.64 -19.48
C HIS A 39 -23.12 -7.84 -20.29
N VAL A 40 -24.16 -7.62 -21.09
CA VAL A 40 -24.60 -8.59 -22.09
C VAL A 40 -23.51 -8.81 -23.13
N SER A 41 -23.34 -10.05 -23.56
CA SER A 41 -22.47 -10.48 -24.66
C SER A 41 -23.32 -11.25 -25.66
N ALA A 42 -23.18 -11.00 -26.96
CA ALA A 42 -23.87 -11.83 -27.95
C ALA A 42 -23.37 -13.29 -27.93
N GLU A 43 -24.14 -14.23 -28.48
CA GLU A 43 -23.76 -15.66 -28.52
C GLU A 43 -22.45 -15.92 -29.27
N ASP A 44 -22.16 -15.11 -30.29
CA ASP A 44 -20.95 -15.16 -31.11
C ASP A 44 -19.88 -14.15 -30.68
N GLU A 45 -20.09 -13.44 -29.57
CA GLU A 45 -19.17 -12.43 -29.03
C GLU A 45 -18.31 -13.00 -27.89
N GLY A 46 -17.00 -12.88 -28.01
CA GLY A 46 -16.04 -13.14 -26.93
C GLY A 46 -15.73 -11.90 -26.10
N ALA A 47 -14.93 -12.05 -25.03
CA ALA A 47 -14.62 -10.92 -24.15
C ALA A 47 -13.71 -9.83 -24.77
N ASN A 48 -13.19 -10.05 -25.98
CA ASN A 48 -12.43 -9.08 -26.79
C ASN A 48 -11.26 -8.40 -26.04
N GLY A 49 -10.63 -9.12 -25.12
CA GLY A 49 -9.50 -8.61 -24.32
C GLY A 49 -9.87 -7.57 -23.26
N MET A 50 -11.16 -7.30 -23.05
CA MET A 50 -11.64 -6.22 -22.19
C MET A 50 -12.52 -6.72 -21.03
N GLY A 51 -12.55 -8.04 -20.81
CA GLY A 51 -13.30 -8.69 -19.75
C GLY A 51 -13.12 -10.21 -19.75
N THR A 52 -14.01 -10.90 -19.06
CA THR A 52 -14.06 -12.37 -18.99
C THR A 52 -15.51 -12.82 -19.13
N ILE A 53 -15.75 -13.81 -20.00
CA ILE A 53 -17.07 -14.46 -20.10
C ILE A 53 -17.21 -15.40 -18.90
N VAL A 54 -18.02 -15.02 -17.92
CA VAL A 54 -18.19 -15.76 -16.66
C VAL A 54 -19.37 -16.74 -16.70
N ALA A 55 -20.28 -16.52 -17.66
CA ALA A 55 -21.40 -17.41 -17.99
C ALA A 55 -21.85 -17.12 -19.45
N PRO A 56 -22.65 -18.00 -20.09
CA PRO A 56 -23.15 -17.75 -21.44
C PRO A 56 -23.79 -16.37 -21.58
N GLN A 57 -23.32 -15.57 -22.54
CA GLN A 57 -23.80 -14.21 -22.81
C GLN A 57 -23.59 -13.19 -21.66
N ILE A 58 -22.73 -13.50 -20.67
CA ILE A 58 -22.43 -12.61 -19.54
C ILE A 58 -20.92 -12.31 -19.51
N ASN A 59 -20.58 -11.05 -19.84
CA ASN A 59 -19.21 -10.55 -19.84
C ASN A 59 -18.95 -9.66 -18.61
N ALA A 60 -18.02 -10.06 -17.75
CA ALA A 60 -17.52 -9.24 -16.65
C ALA A 60 -16.33 -8.39 -17.13
N ARG A 61 -16.50 -7.07 -17.18
CA ARG A 61 -15.49 -6.15 -17.71
C ARG A 61 -14.35 -5.95 -16.71
N TYR A 62 -13.13 -5.85 -17.22
CA TYR A 62 -11.98 -5.49 -16.39
C TYR A 62 -12.13 -4.07 -15.83
N HIS A 63 -11.83 -3.91 -14.55
CA HIS A 63 -11.88 -2.63 -13.84
C HIS A 63 -10.92 -2.67 -12.65
N GLN A 64 -10.69 -1.52 -12.02
CA GLN A 64 -9.80 -1.38 -10.87
C GLN A 64 -10.54 -0.71 -9.71
N HIS A 65 -10.18 -1.10 -8.49
CA HIS A 65 -10.64 -0.47 -7.26
C HIS A 65 -9.48 0.30 -6.64
N PHE A 66 -9.61 1.62 -6.55
CA PHE A 66 -8.61 2.48 -5.92
C PHE A 66 -9.13 2.99 -4.58
N PHE A 67 -8.35 2.79 -3.52
CA PHE A 67 -8.68 3.26 -2.17
C PHE A 67 -7.70 4.36 -1.76
N THR A 68 -8.21 5.37 -1.07
CA THR A 68 -7.40 6.47 -0.53
C THR A 68 -7.60 6.54 0.98
N MET A 69 -6.50 6.43 1.72
CA MET A 69 -6.50 6.64 3.16
C MET A 69 -6.01 8.05 3.47
N ARG A 70 -6.85 8.88 4.11
CA ARG A 70 -6.44 10.17 4.64
C ARG A 70 -5.87 9.98 6.04
N ILE A 71 -4.59 10.28 6.22
CA ILE A 71 -3.91 10.26 7.53
C ILE A 71 -3.59 11.70 7.93
N ASP A 72 -4.01 12.08 9.14
CA ASP A 72 -3.74 13.38 9.77
C ASP A 72 -2.90 13.13 11.03
N PRO A 73 -1.57 13.05 10.90
CA PRO A 73 -0.73 12.50 11.96
C PRO A 73 -0.47 13.50 13.08
N MET A 74 -0.30 12.95 14.29
CA MET A 74 0.20 13.67 15.46
C MET A 74 1.19 12.79 16.24
N ILE A 75 2.19 12.26 15.53
CA ILE A 75 3.24 11.41 16.11
C ILE A 75 4.07 12.28 17.06
N ASP A 76 4.10 11.95 18.36
CA ASP A 76 4.82 12.71 19.40
C ASP A 76 4.64 14.25 19.31
N GLY A 77 3.44 14.71 18.97
CA GLY A 77 3.09 16.12 18.84
C GLY A 77 2.71 16.56 17.42
N GLN A 78 2.51 17.86 17.23
CA GLN A 78 1.93 18.44 16.00
C GLN A 78 2.96 18.63 14.86
N GLN A 79 4.25 18.60 15.18
CA GLN A 79 5.31 18.91 14.21
C GLN A 79 5.80 17.64 13.50
N ASN A 80 5.00 17.15 12.56
CA ASN A 80 5.32 15.95 11.79
C ASN A 80 5.87 16.25 10.38
N SER A 81 6.73 15.37 9.90
CA SER A 81 7.25 15.36 8.52
C SER A 81 7.11 13.97 7.91
N VAL A 82 6.96 13.91 6.58
CA VAL A 82 6.95 12.67 5.81
C VAL A 82 8.29 12.51 5.11
N GLN A 83 8.85 11.30 5.13
CA GLN A 83 10.10 10.95 4.48
C GLN A 83 9.91 9.69 3.64
N GLN A 84 10.53 9.70 2.47
CA GLN A 84 10.74 8.49 1.68
C GLN A 84 11.86 7.67 2.32
N VAL A 85 11.67 6.36 2.44
CA VAL A 85 12.68 5.45 3.02
C VAL A 85 13.15 4.50 1.94
N ASP A 86 14.46 4.54 1.68
CA ASP A 86 15.13 3.71 0.69
C ASP A 86 16.37 3.00 1.25
N THR A 87 16.60 1.81 0.71
CA THR A 87 17.80 1.02 0.95
C THR A 87 18.67 1.03 -0.30
N TYR A 88 19.97 1.27 -0.15
CA TYR A 88 20.89 1.21 -1.27
C TYR A 88 22.22 0.59 -0.86
N SER A 89 22.87 -0.08 -1.81
CA SER A 89 24.25 -0.52 -1.64
C SER A 89 25.17 0.67 -1.57
N LEU A 90 26.19 0.61 -0.73
CA LEU A 90 27.21 1.65 -0.69
C LEU A 90 27.81 1.85 -2.08
N PRO A 91 28.18 3.09 -2.47
CA PRO A 91 28.71 3.37 -3.81
C PRO A 91 30.13 2.82 -4.04
N TYR A 92 30.63 1.98 -3.13
CA TYR A 92 31.97 1.42 -3.13
C TYR A 92 31.90 -0.09 -3.31
N PRO A 93 32.79 -0.71 -4.09
CA PRO A 93 32.85 -2.16 -4.23
C PRO A 93 33.27 -2.84 -2.92
N THR A 94 32.95 -4.12 -2.79
CA THR A 94 33.39 -4.98 -1.69
C THR A 94 34.91 -4.93 -1.53
N GLY A 95 35.39 -4.77 -0.29
CA GLY A 95 36.81 -4.68 0.05
C GLY A 95 37.38 -3.25 0.01
N HIS A 96 36.62 -2.24 -0.43
CA HIS A 96 37.01 -0.84 -0.28
C HIS A 96 37.03 -0.44 1.21
N PRO A 97 37.93 0.45 1.70
CA PRO A 97 37.99 0.83 3.12
C PRO A 97 36.66 1.35 3.71
N LYS A 98 35.80 1.92 2.85
CA LYS A 98 34.44 2.38 3.21
C LYS A 98 33.31 1.38 2.93
N ASN A 99 33.61 0.21 2.34
CA ASN A 99 32.69 -0.92 2.18
C ASN A 99 33.46 -2.27 2.28
N PRO A 100 34.11 -2.58 3.41
CA PRO A 100 34.98 -3.75 3.50
C PRO A 100 34.22 -5.07 3.40
N PHE A 101 32.96 -5.12 3.84
CA PHE A 101 32.17 -6.34 3.97
C PHE A 101 30.86 -6.36 3.18
N ASP A 102 30.69 -5.44 2.23
CA ASP A 102 29.45 -5.30 1.44
C ASP A 102 28.18 -5.17 2.29
N SER A 103 28.21 -4.24 3.25
CA SER A 103 27.05 -3.95 4.09
C SER A 103 26.22 -2.85 3.44
N GLY A 104 25.01 -3.18 2.98
CA GLY A 104 24.05 -2.20 2.51
C GLY A 104 23.73 -1.16 3.59
N LYS A 105 23.40 0.07 3.19
CA LYS A 105 23.04 1.14 4.12
C LYS A 105 21.59 1.58 3.90
N ILE A 106 20.85 1.70 4.99
CA ILE A 106 19.56 2.40 5.00
C ILE A 106 19.87 3.87 5.27
N VAL A 107 19.51 4.76 4.35
CA VAL A 107 19.56 6.21 4.60
C VAL A 107 18.25 6.81 4.13
N ASN A 108 17.60 7.55 5.03
CA ASN A 108 16.51 8.45 4.66
C ASN A 108 17.09 9.62 3.87
N GLN A 109 17.18 9.45 2.56
CA GLN A 109 17.42 10.52 1.59
C GLN A 109 16.48 10.26 0.43
N ASP A 110 15.83 11.30 -0.07
CA ASP A 110 14.86 11.31 -1.19
C ASP A 110 15.47 10.81 -2.51
N ARG A 111 15.93 9.56 -2.54
CA ARG A 111 16.63 8.89 -3.62
C ARG A 111 15.93 7.58 -3.90
N LEU A 112 15.34 7.49 -5.08
CA LEU A 112 14.66 6.27 -5.55
C LEU A 112 15.60 5.06 -5.49
N HIS A 113 15.08 3.94 -4.98
CA HIS A 113 15.76 2.66 -4.98
C HIS A 113 16.26 2.29 -6.40
N PRO A 114 17.54 1.90 -6.58
CA PRO A 114 18.15 1.74 -7.91
C PRO A 114 17.47 0.66 -8.78
N TYR A 115 16.87 -0.35 -8.15
CA TYR A 115 16.16 -1.44 -8.85
C TYR A 115 14.64 -1.22 -8.91
N ALA A 116 13.97 -1.04 -7.76
CA ALA A 116 12.53 -0.83 -7.69
C ALA A 116 12.05 0.50 -8.32
N LYS A 117 12.94 1.49 -8.51
CA LYS A 117 12.62 2.85 -8.99
C LYS A 117 11.45 3.52 -8.25
N THR A 118 11.15 3.03 -7.05
CA THR A 118 10.05 3.41 -6.17
C THR A 118 10.54 3.33 -4.73
N PRO A 119 9.99 4.14 -3.82
CA PRO A 119 10.23 4.00 -2.38
C PRO A 119 10.00 2.56 -1.92
N VAL A 120 10.92 2.00 -1.12
CA VAL A 120 10.61 0.74 -0.40
C VAL A 120 9.77 0.98 0.86
N GLY A 121 9.63 2.24 1.30
CA GLY A 121 8.70 2.62 2.37
C GLY A 121 8.55 4.13 2.54
N TRP A 122 7.62 4.50 3.42
CA TRP A 122 7.37 5.88 3.84
C TRP A 122 7.37 5.95 5.36
N LYS A 123 7.89 7.03 5.93
CA LYS A 123 7.92 7.26 7.37
C LYS A 123 7.33 8.62 7.70
N ILE A 124 6.47 8.67 8.71
CA ILE A 124 6.02 9.90 9.37
C ILE A 124 6.78 10.01 10.69
N SER A 125 7.35 11.17 10.99
CA SER A 125 8.11 11.36 12.23
C SER A 125 7.95 12.77 12.81
N SER A 126 8.10 12.88 14.14
CA SER A 126 8.17 14.15 14.84
C SER A 126 9.56 14.77 14.76
N GLY A 127 9.64 16.08 14.56
CA GLY A 127 10.87 16.85 14.80
C GLY A 127 11.10 17.15 16.28
N GLN A 128 10.07 17.00 17.11
CA GLN A 128 10.16 17.11 18.56
C GLN A 128 10.49 15.72 19.10
N THR A 129 11.76 15.48 19.43
CA THR A 129 12.10 14.36 20.30
C THR A 129 11.49 14.63 21.67
N ALA A 130 10.37 14.00 21.99
CA ALA A 130 10.00 13.84 23.39
C ALA A 130 11.14 13.09 24.07
N PRO A 131 11.66 13.53 25.23
CA PRO A 131 12.56 12.69 26.00
C PRO A 131 11.84 11.36 26.28
N PHE A 132 12.42 10.25 25.84
CA PHE A 132 12.02 8.93 26.30
C PHE A 132 12.22 8.92 27.82
N TYR A 133 11.16 9.14 28.58
CA TYR A 133 11.13 8.78 29.99
C TYR A 133 10.87 7.26 30.02
N ALA A 134 11.96 6.50 29.91
CA ALA A 134 12.01 5.11 30.36
C ALA A 134 12.27 5.06 31.86
#